data_AF-X0Y7F0-F1
#
_entry.id   AF-X0Y7F0-F1
#
_cell.length_a   1.000
_cell.length_b   1.000
_cell.length_c   1.000
_cell.angle_alpha   90.00
_cell.angle_beta   90.00
_cell.angle_gamma   90.00
#
_symmetry.space_group_name_H-M   'P 1'
#
loop_
_entity.id
_entity.type
_entity.pdbx_description
1 polymer ?
#
loop_
_entity_poly.entity_id
_entity_poly.type
_entity_poly.pdbx_seq_one_letter_code
_entity_poly.pdbx_strand_id
1 'polypeptide(L)'
;QRIKLQGTKVPDEVRDLQEQVDDIDEKEQLAVASQDYEQAARLRDEKAAIVAHIQELSEEAYEGAKLEATGKDIAQMVSAWTGVPIGHVQEEETARLVSMEDKIHDRLIGQDEAVQAVSRSIRRAYAGVKNPKRPVGVFMFLGPTGVGKTELSKTLAEFLFGDEDALIRVDMSEYMERFSVSRLTGA
;
A
#
# COMPACT_ATOMS: atom_id res chain seq x y z
N GLN A 1 -5.85 10.78 -9.73
CA GLN A 1 -6.27 11.80 -8.74
C GLN A 1 -5.16 11.93 -7.69
N ARG A 2 -4.64 13.14 -7.44
CA ARG A 2 -3.63 13.40 -6.39
C ARG A 2 -4.35 13.52 -5.04
N ILE A 3 -4.10 12.59 -4.11
CA ILE A 3 -4.63 12.69 -2.75
C ILE A 3 -3.70 13.61 -1.96
N LYS A 4 -4.26 14.68 -1.39
CA LYS A 4 -3.55 15.61 -0.51
C LYS A 4 -3.19 14.89 0.79
N LEU A 5 -1.91 14.85 1.11
CA LEU A 5 -1.41 14.44 2.42
C LEU A 5 -2.11 15.30 3.48
N GLN A 6 -2.74 14.68 4.47
CA GLN A 6 -3.38 15.39 5.57
C GLN A 6 -2.30 16.11 6.38
N GLY A 7 -2.12 17.41 6.10
CA GLY A 7 -1.13 18.27 6.76
C GLY A 7 -0.57 19.37 5.84
N THR A 8 -0.67 19.23 4.52
CA THR A 8 -0.13 20.22 3.58
C THR A 8 -1.15 21.32 3.30
N LYS A 9 -1.21 22.33 4.18
CA LYS A 9 -1.34 23.69 3.66
C LYS A 9 0.06 24.07 3.19
N VAL A 10 0.40 23.73 1.94
CA VAL A 10 1.42 24.52 1.23
C VAL A 10 0.95 25.97 1.40
N PRO A 11 1.77 26.87 1.98
CA PRO A 11 1.35 28.26 2.16
C PRO A 11 0.75 28.75 0.86
N ASP A 12 -0.45 29.36 0.89
CA ASP A 12 -1.14 29.79 -0.34
C ASP A 12 -0.19 30.66 -1.20
N GLU A 13 0.71 31.40 -0.55
CA GLU A 13 1.81 32.16 -1.12
C GLU A 13 2.80 31.33 -1.97
N VAL A 14 3.22 30.14 -1.54
CA VAL A 14 4.13 29.27 -2.32
C VAL A 14 3.43 28.73 -3.57
N ARG A 15 2.13 28.41 -3.48
CA ARG A 15 1.37 27.96 -4.65
C ARG A 15 1.23 29.09 -5.68
N ASP A 16 0.90 30.28 -5.22
CA ASP A 16 0.68 31.43 -6.11
C ASP A 16 2.02 31.86 -6.78
N LEU A 17 3.16 31.73 -6.09
CA LEU A 17 4.49 31.93 -6.69
C LEU A 17 4.85 30.82 -7.70
N GLN A 18 4.45 29.57 -7.45
CA GLN A 18 4.67 28.47 -8.39
C GLN A 18 3.90 28.69 -9.70
N GLU A 19 2.65 29.17 -9.63
CA GLU A 19 1.85 29.52 -10.80
C GLU A 19 2.49 30.67 -11.60
N GLN A 20 3.12 31.64 -10.93
CA GLN A 20 3.88 32.71 -11.60
C GLN A 20 5.13 32.19 -12.32
N VAL A 21 5.83 31.21 -11.73
CA VAL A 21 7.00 30.57 -12.39
C VAL A 21 6.57 29.85 -13.66
N ASP A 22 5.45 29.13 -13.63
CA ASP A 22 4.93 28.42 -14.79
C ASP A 22 4.55 29.39 -15.94
N ASP A 23 3.91 30.53 -15.61
CA ASP A 23 3.58 31.58 -16.59
C ASP A 23 4.83 32.27 -17.17
N ILE A 24 5.86 32.50 -16.35
CA ILE A 24 7.15 33.03 -16.83
C ILE A 24 7.86 32.02 -17.72
N ASP A 25 7.77 30.72 -17.43
CA ASP A 25 8.35 29.66 -18.26
C ASP A 25 7.73 29.61 -19.65
N GLU A 26 6.41 29.73 -19.75
CA GLU A 26 5.72 29.83 -21.04
C GLU A 26 6.19 31.08 -21.81
N LYS A 27 6.32 32.23 -21.14
CA LYS A 27 6.82 33.48 -21.75
C LYS A 27 8.29 33.39 -22.17
N GLU A 28 9.16 32.75 -21.38
CA GLU A 28 10.57 32.55 -21.74
C GLU A 28 10.69 31.67 -22.98
N GLN A 29 9.94 30.56 -23.03
CA GLN A 29 9.91 29.67 -24.20
C GLN A 29 9.44 30.39 -25.47
N LEU A 30 8.42 31.25 -25.36
CA LEU A 30 7.94 32.07 -26.47
C LEU A 30 9.01 33.09 -26.93
N ALA A 31 9.68 33.76 -26.00
CA ALA A 31 10.75 34.72 -26.29
C ALA A 31 11.96 34.06 -26.97
N VAL A 32 12.33 32.86 -26.52
CA VAL A 32 13.38 32.03 -27.16
C VAL A 32 12.97 31.61 -28.57
N ALA A 33 11.71 31.17 -28.75
CA ALA A 33 11.18 30.79 -30.06
C ALA A 33 11.12 31.97 -31.04
N SER A 34 10.86 33.19 -30.56
CA SER A 34 10.87 34.42 -31.35
C SER A 34 12.26 35.04 -31.52
N GLN A 35 13.33 34.39 -31.05
CA GLN A 35 14.71 34.89 -31.07
C GLN A 35 14.92 36.22 -30.32
N ASP A 36 14.04 36.55 -29.38
CA ASP A 36 14.18 37.72 -28.51
C ASP A 36 14.98 37.33 -27.26
N TYR A 37 16.29 37.24 -27.44
CA TYR A 37 17.22 36.82 -26.40
C TYR A 37 17.32 37.82 -25.24
N GLU A 38 16.99 39.10 -25.47
CA GLU A 38 17.01 40.11 -24.40
C GLU A 38 15.82 39.92 -23.45
N GLN A 39 14.62 39.68 -23.98
CA GLN A 39 13.45 39.35 -23.16
C GLN A 39 13.60 38.00 -22.46
N ALA A 40 14.12 36.98 -23.16
CA ALA A 40 14.39 35.68 -22.55
C ALA A 40 15.38 35.77 -21.38
N ALA A 41 16.43 36.62 -21.49
CA ALA A 41 17.36 36.84 -20.40
C ALA A 41 16.69 37.51 -19.18
N ARG A 42 15.84 38.52 -19.40
CA ARG A 42 15.10 39.20 -18.31
C ARG A 42 14.14 38.26 -17.59
N LEU A 43 13.37 37.47 -18.34
CA LEU A 43 12.43 36.50 -17.80
C LEU A 43 13.14 35.40 -17.00
N ARG A 44 14.33 34.99 -17.44
CA ARG A 44 15.16 34.04 -16.69
C ARG A 44 15.65 34.60 -15.36
N ASP A 45 16.09 35.85 -15.34
CA ASP A 45 16.55 36.51 -14.11
C ASP A 45 15.37 36.70 -13.12
N GLU A 46 14.20 37.08 -13.63
CA GLU A 46 12.95 37.20 -12.85
C GLU A 46 12.51 35.84 -12.28
N LYS A 47 12.52 34.79 -13.10
CA LYS A 47 12.28 33.41 -12.66
C LYS A 47 13.24 32.98 -11.57
N ALA A 48 14.54 33.26 -11.72
CA ALA A 48 15.56 32.89 -10.74
C ALA A 48 15.31 33.57 -9.39
N ALA A 49 14.88 34.84 -9.39
CA ALA A 49 14.53 35.56 -8.16
C ALA A 49 13.30 34.96 -7.46
N ILE A 50 12.25 34.59 -8.21
CA ILE A 50 11.04 33.98 -7.64
C ILE A 50 11.34 32.58 -7.10
N VAL A 51 12.15 31.78 -7.81
CA VAL A 51 12.57 30.45 -7.35
C VAL A 51 13.39 30.54 -6.07
N ALA A 52 14.29 31.52 -5.95
CA ALA A 52 15.04 31.77 -4.72
C ALA A 52 14.09 32.14 -3.56
N HIS A 53 13.08 32.96 -3.82
CA HIS A 53 12.09 33.34 -2.80
C HIS A 53 11.20 32.16 -2.36
N ILE A 54 10.78 31.30 -3.29
CA ILE A 54 10.09 30.04 -2.96
C ILE A 54 10.98 29.17 -2.07
N GLN A 55 12.28 29.12 -2.35
CA GLN A 55 13.22 28.32 -1.58
C GLN A 55 13.38 28.87 -0.15
N GLU A 56 13.53 30.19 0.03
CA GLU A 56 13.55 30.84 1.36
C GLU A 56 12.26 30.59 2.15
N LEU A 57 11.09 30.82 1.54
CA LEU A 57 9.79 30.54 2.16
C LEU A 57 9.61 29.08 2.53
N SER A 58 10.14 28.17 1.71
CA SER A 58 10.12 26.75 2.00
C SER A 58 11.03 26.42 3.18
N GLU A 59 12.26 26.95 3.22
CA GLU A 59 13.22 26.72 4.31
C GLU A 59 12.68 27.26 5.65
N GLU A 60 12.07 28.44 5.66
CA GLU A 60 11.39 29.01 6.84
C GLU A 60 10.18 28.17 7.30
N ALA A 61 9.41 27.61 6.35
CA ALA A 61 8.31 26.69 6.68
C ALA A 61 8.82 25.32 7.18
N TYR A 62 9.97 24.86 6.70
CA TYR A 62 10.59 23.58 7.07
C TYR A 62 11.31 23.63 8.43
N GLU A 63 11.83 24.78 8.88
CA GLU A 63 12.37 24.93 10.25
C GLU A 63 11.28 24.74 11.34
N GLY A 64 10.02 25.05 11.02
CA GLY A 64 8.88 24.88 11.93
C GLY A 64 8.18 23.52 11.88
N ALA A 65 8.32 22.77 10.77
CA ALA A 65 7.62 21.50 10.56
C ALA A 65 8.53 20.47 9.88
N LYS A 66 9.03 19.50 10.66
CA LYS A 66 9.62 18.26 10.12
C LYS A 66 8.57 17.49 9.29
N LEU A 67 8.53 17.75 8.00
CA LEU A 67 7.80 16.98 7.01
C LEU A 67 8.64 15.77 6.60
N GLU A 68 8.75 14.79 7.49
CA GLU A 68 9.28 13.48 7.14
C GLU A 68 8.10 12.59 6.71
N ALA A 69 8.10 12.14 5.45
CA ALA A 69 7.20 11.07 5.03
C ALA A 69 7.57 9.81 5.82
N THR A 70 6.67 9.38 6.68
CA THR A 70 6.90 8.23 7.54
C THR A 70 6.56 6.94 6.80
N GLY A 71 7.08 5.81 7.29
CA GLY A 71 6.69 4.50 6.76
C GLY A 71 5.16 4.26 6.79
N LYS A 72 4.43 4.92 7.71
CA LYS A 72 2.97 4.87 7.79
C LYS A 72 2.30 5.51 6.58
N ASP A 73 2.81 6.64 6.10
CA ASP A 73 2.23 7.37 4.96
C ASP A 73 2.38 6.58 3.66
N ILE A 74 3.56 5.97 3.46
CA ILE A 74 3.82 5.08 2.32
C ILE A 74 2.86 3.91 2.36
N ALA A 75 2.71 3.30 3.53
CA ALA A 75 1.99 2.07 3.67
C ALA A 75 0.46 2.25 3.65
N GLN A 76 -0.06 3.41 4.06
CA GLN A 76 -1.43 3.85 3.76
C GLN A 76 -1.66 3.97 2.24
N MET A 77 -0.72 4.58 1.52
CA MET A 77 -0.83 4.73 0.06
C MET A 77 -0.84 3.39 -0.67
N VAL A 78 0.10 2.50 -0.36
CA VAL A 78 0.16 1.17 -0.98
C VAL A 78 -1.09 0.36 -0.62
N SER A 79 -1.59 0.50 0.60
CA SER A 79 -2.84 -0.15 1.01
C SER A 79 -4.06 0.34 0.24
N ALA A 80 -4.19 1.65 0.05
CA ALA A 80 -5.26 2.24 -0.74
C ALA A 80 -5.21 1.81 -2.22
N TRP A 81 -4.02 1.57 -2.77
CA TRP A 81 -3.86 1.14 -4.17
C TRP A 81 -4.07 -0.35 -4.37
N THR A 82 -3.55 -1.18 -3.46
CA THR A 82 -3.59 -2.64 -3.61
C THR A 82 -4.84 -3.25 -3.01
N GLY A 83 -5.58 -2.52 -2.16
CA GLY A 83 -6.63 -3.08 -1.31
C GLY A 83 -6.09 -3.98 -0.20
N VAL A 84 -4.77 -4.15 -0.10
CA VAL A 84 -4.10 -4.99 0.90
C VAL A 84 -3.63 -4.08 2.04
N PRO A 85 -4.10 -4.26 3.29
CA PRO A 85 -3.62 -3.48 4.43
C PRO A 85 -2.11 -3.64 4.61
N ILE A 86 -1.33 -2.58 4.34
CA ILE A 86 0.14 -2.62 4.39
C ILE A 86 0.71 -1.72 5.51
N GLY A 87 -0.09 -0.84 6.13
CA GLY A 87 0.48 0.35 6.78
C GLY A 87 0.15 0.75 8.19
N HIS A 88 -0.68 0.02 8.92
CA HIS A 88 -1.08 0.46 10.26
C HIS A 88 -0.63 -0.43 11.41
N VAL A 89 -0.12 -1.64 11.17
CA VAL A 89 -0.62 -2.71 12.03
C VAL A 89 0.42 -3.72 12.50
N GLN A 90 1.74 -3.48 12.53
CA GLN A 90 2.63 -4.53 13.07
C GLN A 90 2.34 -4.85 14.54
N GLU A 91 2.14 -3.85 15.41
CA GLU A 91 1.81 -4.09 16.82
C GLU A 91 0.34 -4.48 17.03
N GLU A 92 -0.61 -3.78 16.40
CA GLU A 92 -2.05 -4.11 16.51
C GLU A 92 -2.40 -5.47 15.86
N GLU A 93 -1.80 -5.86 14.73
CA GLU A 93 -2.00 -7.19 14.12
C GLU A 93 -1.35 -8.24 15.00
N THR A 94 -0.15 -7.99 15.52
CA THR A 94 0.50 -8.93 16.44
C THR A 94 -0.35 -9.13 17.69
N ALA A 95 -0.95 -8.06 18.22
CA ALA A 95 -1.90 -8.16 19.33
C ALA A 95 -3.17 -8.94 18.93
N ARG A 96 -3.73 -8.68 17.75
CA ARG A 96 -4.90 -9.40 17.23
C ARG A 96 -4.62 -10.90 17.04
N LEU A 97 -3.43 -11.25 16.58
CA LEU A 97 -2.96 -12.63 16.36
C LEU A 97 -2.87 -13.46 17.66
N VAL A 98 -2.81 -12.82 18.83
CA VAL A 98 -2.89 -13.51 20.13
C VAL A 98 -4.26 -14.16 20.33
N SER A 99 -5.33 -13.50 19.85
CA SER A 99 -6.72 -13.96 19.94
C SER A 99 -7.20 -14.76 18.71
N MET A 100 -6.28 -15.19 17.85
CA MET A 100 -6.61 -15.79 16.55
C MET A 100 -7.40 -17.09 16.69
N GLU A 101 -6.95 -17.99 17.57
CA GLU A 101 -7.63 -19.26 17.82
C GLU A 101 -9.08 -19.03 18.28
N ASP A 102 -9.28 -18.15 19.26
CA ASP A 102 -10.61 -17.83 19.81
C ASP A 102 -11.54 -17.30 18.71
N LYS A 103 -11.04 -16.37 17.88
CA LYS A 103 -11.82 -15.80 16.77
C LYS A 103 -12.17 -16.81 15.68
N ILE A 104 -11.31 -17.77 15.42
CA ILE A 104 -11.62 -18.85 14.48
C ILE A 104 -12.65 -19.80 15.11
N HIS A 105 -12.54 -20.08 16.40
CA HIS A 105 -13.46 -20.96 17.13
C HIS A 105 -14.88 -20.40 17.29
N ASP A 106 -15.09 -19.09 17.14
CA ASP A 106 -16.42 -18.47 17.04
C ASP A 106 -17.27 -19.10 15.90
N ARG A 107 -16.61 -19.59 14.83
CA ARG A 107 -17.26 -20.21 13.67
C ARG A 107 -16.92 -21.69 13.48
N LEU A 108 -15.70 -22.11 13.84
CA LEU A 108 -15.21 -23.46 13.60
C LEU A 108 -15.06 -24.24 14.91
N ILE A 109 -15.98 -25.19 15.13
CA ILE A 109 -16.04 -25.99 16.36
C ILE A 109 -15.33 -27.33 16.15
N GLY A 110 -14.51 -27.74 17.13
CA GLY A 110 -13.95 -29.10 17.21
C GLY A 110 -12.77 -29.40 16.29
N GLN A 111 -12.04 -28.36 15.84
CA GLN A 111 -10.86 -28.48 14.97
C GLN A 111 -9.60 -27.86 15.62
N ASP A 112 -9.44 -27.99 16.93
CA ASP A 112 -8.42 -27.28 17.73
C ASP A 112 -6.99 -27.48 17.21
N GLU A 113 -6.61 -28.71 16.84
CA GLU A 113 -5.27 -29.01 16.32
C GLU A 113 -4.99 -28.25 15.01
N ALA A 114 -5.95 -28.24 14.08
CA ALA A 114 -5.81 -27.55 12.80
C ALA A 114 -5.73 -26.03 13.00
N VAL A 115 -6.59 -25.48 13.86
CA VAL A 115 -6.61 -24.04 14.19
C VAL A 115 -5.28 -23.63 14.85
N GLN A 116 -4.78 -24.40 15.82
CA GLN A 116 -3.50 -24.13 16.47
C GLN A 116 -2.31 -24.23 15.50
N ALA A 117 -2.30 -25.21 14.60
CA ALA A 117 -1.22 -25.38 13.62
C ALA A 117 -1.16 -24.19 12.65
N VAL A 118 -2.32 -23.74 12.15
CA VAL A 118 -2.44 -22.56 11.28
C VAL A 118 -2.01 -21.30 12.01
N SER A 119 -2.58 -21.03 13.18
CA SER A 119 -2.30 -19.84 13.99
C SER A 119 -0.82 -19.73 14.35
N ARG A 120 -0.18 -20.85 14.72
CA ARG A 120 1.25 -20.89 15.02
C ARG A 120 2.11 -20.55 13.79
N SER A 121 1.76 -21.03 12.60
CA SER A 121 2.53 -20.71 11.38
C SER A 121 2.43 -19.24 11.01
N ILE A 122 1.23 -18.67 11.14
CA ILE A 122 0.99 -17.27 10.82
C ILE A 122 1.70 -16.36 11.82
N ARG A 123 1.58 -16.62 13.13
CA ARG A 123 2.34 -15.86 14.15
C ARG A 123 3.84 -15.87 13.88
N ARG A 124 4.44 -17.00 13.51
CA ARG A 124 5.88 -17.06 13.15
C ARG A 124 6.22 -16.18 11.96
N ALA A 125 5.36 -16.16 10.94
CA ALA A 125 5.57 -15.36 9.74
C ALA A 125 5.50 -13.87 10.03
N TYR A 126 4.54 -13.43 10.84
CA TYR A 126 4.38 -12.03 11.24
C TYR A 126 5.45 -11.58 12.25
N ALA A 127 5.96 -12.47 13.09
CA ALA A 127 7.11 -12.22 13.96
C ALA A 127 8.46 -12.14 13.21
N GLY A 128 8.46 -12.20 11.87
CA GLY A 128 9.68 -12.14 11.05
C GLY A 128 10.51 -13.42 11.04
N VAL A 129 10.01 -14.52 11.62
CA VAL A 129 10.72 -15.80 11.74
C VAL A 129 10.40 -16.73 10.56
N LYS A 130 10.22 -16.17 9.35
CA LYS A 130 10.01 -16.95 8.12
C LYS A 130 11.05 -16.63 7.05
N ASN A 131 11.25 -17.58 6.14
CA ASN A 131 12.00 -17.33 4.92
C ASN A 131 11.20 -16.38 4.01
N PRO A 132 11.74 -15.22 3.59
CA PRO A 132 11.04 -14.27 2.72
C PRO A 132 10.63 -14.86 1.37
N LYS A 133 11.35 -15.88 0.87
CA LYS A 133 11.07 -16.56 -0.41
C LYS A 133 9.98 -17.63 -0.31
N ARG A 134 9.34 -17.82 0.85
CA ARG A 134 8.28 -18.82 1.05
C ARG A 134 6.96 -18.18 1.48
N PRO A 135 5.82 -18.81 1.16
CA PRO A 135 4.52 -18.42 1.67
C PRO A 135 4.50 -18.37 3.20
N VAL A 136 3.57 -17.59 3.76
CA VAL A 136 3.31 -17.48 5.21
C VAL A 136 3.02 -18.83 5.85
N GLY A 137 2.29 -19.69 5.13
CA GLY A 137 2.03 -21.07 5.49
C GLY A 137 1.60 -21.87 4.28
N VAL A 138 1.88 -23.17 4.30
CA VAL A 138 1.39 -24.14 3.32
C VAL A 138 0.71 -25.23 4.12
N PHE A 139 -0.59 -25.38 3.93
CA PHE A 139 -1.42 -26.28 4.71
C PHE A 139 -2.11 -27.28 3.80
N MET A 140 -2.26 -28.51 4.29
CA MET A 140 -3.05 -29.54 3.64
C MET A 140 -4.05 -30.06 4.67
N PHE A 141 -5.32 -29.73 4.50
CA PHE A 141 -6.39 -30.18 5.38
C PHE A 141 -6.94 -31.51 4.88
N LEU A 142 -6.86 -32.55 5.71
CA LEU A 142 -7.36 -33.89 5.41
C LEU A 142 -8.54 -34.22 6.34
N GLY A 143 -9.54 -34.92 5.82
CA GLY A 143 -10.70 -35.34 6.59
C GLY A 143 -11.95 -35.55 5.72
N PRO A 144 -13.06 -36.06 6.28
CA PRO A 144 -14.30 -36.27 5.55
C PRO A 144 -14.96 -34.93 5.12
N THR A 145 -15.91 -34.99 4.19
CA THR A 145 -16.66 -33.80 3.77
C THR A 145 -17.47 -33.22 4.95
N GLY A 146 -17.69 -31.90 4.94
CA GLY A 146 -18.51 -31.23 5.95
C GLY A 146 -17.82 -30.90 7.29
N VAL A 147 -16.60 -31.36 7.55
CA VAL A 147 -15.89 -31.10 8.84
C VAL A 147 -15.27 -29.70 8.98
N GLY A 148 -15.51 -28.79 8.03
CA GLY A 148 -15.05 -27.40 8.13
C GLY A 148 -13.69 -27.08 7.49
N LYS A 149 -13.13 -27.94 6.63
CA LYS A 149 -11.88 -27.65 5.91
C LYS A 149 -11.92 -26.36 5.08
N THR A 150 -13.01 -26.17 4.31
CA THR A 150 -13.22 -24.96 3.51
C THR A 150 -13.59 -23.77 4.39
N GLU A 151 -14.33 -24.02 5.45
CA GLU A 151 -14.75 -22.98 6.40
C GLU A 151 -13.54 -22.36 7.11
N LEU A 152 -12.57 -23.19 7.53
CA LEU A 152 -11.31 -22.72 8.09
C LEU A 152 -10.58 -21.75 7.16
N SER A 153 -10.54 -22.01 5.85
CA SER A 153 -9.93 -21.10 4.89
C SER A 153 -10.67 -19.77 4.76
N LYS A 154 -12.01 -19.78 4.84
CA LYS A 154 -12.84 -18.57 4.77
C LYS A 154 -12.70 -17.72 6.03
N THR A 155 -12.84 -18.33 7.20
CA THR A 155 -12.67 -17.65 8.49
C THR A 155 -11.25 -17.09 8.62
N LEU A 156 -10.26 -17.77 8.04
CA LEU A 156 -8.91 -17.26 7.98
C LEU A 156 -8.78 -16.01 7.08
N ALA A 157 -9.43 -16.00 5.92
CA ALA A 157 -9.45 -14.84 5.03
C ALA A 157 -10.12 -13.63 5.71
N GLU A 158 -11.28 -13.84 6.34
CA GLU A 158 -11.98 -12.81 7.11
C GLU A 158 -11.12 -12.29 8.27
N PHE A 159 -10.46 -13.19 9.03
CA PHE A 159 -9.62 -12.78 10.14
C PHE A 159 -8.42 -11.95 9.69
N LEU A 160 -7.74 -12.36 8.61
CA LEU A 160 -6.51 -11.69 8.16
C LEU A 160 -6.79 -10.43 7.33
N PHE A 161 -7.83 -10.43 6.50
CA PHE A 161 -8.08 -9.37 5.51
C PHE A 161 -9.38 -8.60 5.76
N GLY A 162 -10.20 -9.03 6.72
CA GLY A 162 -11.51 -8.42 7.00
C GLY A 162 -12.59 -8.80 5.99
N ASP A 163 -12.28 -9.66 5.03
CA ASP A 163 -13.18 -10.06 3.94
C ASP A 163 -12.98 -11.55 3.61
N GLU A 164 -14.08 -12.31 3.61
CA GLU A 164 -14.08 -13.71 3.17
C GLU A 164 -13.80 -13.83 1.66
N ASP A 165 -14.24 -12.86 0.86
CA ASP A 165 -14.10 -12.86 -0.60
C ASP A 165 -12.66 -12.56 -1.05
N ALA A 166 -11.79 -12.17 -0.11
CA ALA A 166 -10.34 -12.15 -0.32
C ALA A 166 -9.76 -13.56 -0.55
N LEU A 167 -10.53 -14.63 -0.25
CA LEU A 167 -10.15 -16.00 -0.53
C LEU A 167 -10.25 -16.31 -2.03
N ILE A 168 -9.09 -16.41 -2.69
CA ILE A 168 -9.02 -16.95 -4.06
C ILE A 168 -9.26 -18.46 -4.01
N ARG A 169 -10.40 -18.89 -4.52
CA ARG A 169 -10.77 -20.31 -4.64
C ARG A 169 -10.44 -20.84 -6.03
N VAL A 170 -9.68 -21.93 -6.08
CA VAL A 170 -9.42 -22.71 -7.29
C VAL A 170 -10.07 -24.08 -7.13
N ASP A 171 -11.04 -24.42 -7.99
CA ASP A 171 -11.70 -25.72 -7.95
C ASP A 171 -10.88 -26.76 -8.72
N MET A 172 -10.20 -27.66 -7.98
CA MET A 172 -9.33 -28.68 -8.58
C MET A 172 -10.08 -29.69 -9.47
N SER A 173 -11.41 -29.78 -9.34
CA SER A 173 -12.22 -30.63 -10.22
C SER A 173 -12.17 -30.13 -11.67
N GLU A 174 -11.97 -28.83 -11.88
CA GLU A 174 -11.80 -28.22 -13.20
C GLU A 174 -10.41 -28.44 -13.79
N TYR A 175 -9.46 -28.93 -12.99
CA TYR A 175 -8.05 -29.10 -13.35
C TYR A 175 -7.60 -30.56 -13.50
N MET A 176 -8.54 -31.49 -13.59
CA MET A 176 -8.22 -32.93 -13.67
C MET A 176 -7.57 -33.35 -14.99
N GLU A 177 -7.82 -32.62 -16.08
CA GLU A 177 -7.34 -32.95 -17.41
C GLU A 177 -6.02 -32.25 -17.74
N ARG A 178 -5.08 -32.91 -18.42
CA ARG A 178 -3.74 -32.34 -18.68
C ARG A 178 -3.76 -30.97 -19.36
N PHE A 179 -4.72 -30.72 -20.24
CA PHE A 179 -4.83 -29.47 -20.97
C PHE A 179 -5.48 -28.34 -20.16
N SER A 180 -6.15 -28.64 -19.05
CA SER A 180 -6.76 -27.63 -18.17
C SER A 180 -5.71 -26.87 -17.34
N VAL A 181 -4.51 -27.43 -17.17
CA VAL A 181 -3.39 -26.83 -16.42
C VAL A 181 -2.94 -25.50 -17.02
N SER A 182 -3.07 -25.32 -18.34
CA SER A 182 -2.72 -24.06 -19.02
C SER A 182 -3.52 -22.86 -18.51
N ARG A 183 -4.74 -23.07 -17.98
CA ARG A 183 -5.54 -22.00 -17.36
C ARG A 183 -4.90 -21.44 -16.09
N LEU A 184 -4.06 -22.23 -15.41
CA LEU A 184 -3.40 -21.85 -14.17
C LEU A 184 -2.04 -21.18 -14.41
N THR A 185 -1.33 -21.57 -15.46
CA THR A 185 0.02 -21.05 -15.78
C THR A 185 0.04 -19.98 -16.87
N GLY A 186 -1.07 -19.81 -17.60
CA GLY A 186 -1.07 -19.11 -18.89
C GLY A 186 -0.63 -20.05 -20.01
N ALA A 187 -1.16 -19.83 -21.21
CA ALA A 187 -0.78 -20.52 -22.44
C ALA A 187 0.33 -19.76 -23.17
#